data_AF-A0A4R4PXR8-F1
#
_entry.id   AF-A0A4R4PXR8-F1
#
_cell.length_a   1.000
_cell.length_b   1.000
_cell.length_c   1.000
_cell.angle_alpha   90.00
_cell.angle_beta   90.00
_cell.angle_gamma   90.00
#
_symmetry.space_group_name_H-M   'P 1'
#
loop_
_entity.id
_entity.type
_entity.pdbx_description
1 polymer ?
#
loop_
_entity_poly.entity_id
_entity_poly.type
_entity_poly.pdbx_seq_one_letter_code
_entity_poly.pdbx_strand_id
1 'polypeptide(L)'
;MIDAGHRDRDGRAVTLRPVDDDNWRPVADVAPRDDQRGWVPALAARYLLLTMRGDVWRSLAVYADETVVGHVMWGVDDDGSHWIGGMIIDAAEQGRG
;
A
#
# COMPACT_ATOMS: atom_id res chain seq x y z
N MET A 1 -1.86 -8.91 10.26
CA MET A 1 -3.05 -8.26 9.69
C MET A 1 -3.49 -7.17 10.65
N ILE A 2 -3.82 -6.00 10.14
CA ILE A 2 -4.48 -4.90 10.85
C ILE A 2 -5.89 -4.81 10.29
N ASP A 3 -6.88 -4.92 11.16
CA ASP A 3 -8.30 -4.79 10.86
C ASP A 3 -8.89 -3.78 11.86
N ALA A 4 -9.45 -2.70 11.32
CA ALA A 4 -10.09 -1.63 12.10
C ALA A 4 -11.62 -1.62 11.92
N GLY A 5 -12.19 -2.66 11.30
CA GLY A 5 -13.62 -2.75 10.99
C GLY A 5 -14.08 -1.81 9.88
N HIS A 6 -13.16 -1.32 9.05
CA HIS A 6 -13.47 -0.47 7.91
C HIS A 6 -13.99 -1.29 6.72
N ARG A 7 -14.92 -0.70 5.98
CA ARG A 7 -15.45 -1.24 4.73
C ARG A 7 -15.41 -0.18 3.68
N ASP A 8 -15.13 -0.58 2.45
CA ASP A 8 -15.28 0.30 1.29
C ASP A 8 -16.78 0.52 0.98
N ARG A 9 -17.06 1.35 -0.02
CA ARG A 9 -18.41 1.70 -0.47
C ARG A 9 -19.19 0.54 -1.08
N ASP A 10 -18.49 -0.51 -1.52
CA ASP A 10 -19.08 -1.74 -2.02
C ASP A 10 -19.32 -2.76 -0.88
N GLY A 11 -18.91 -2.43 0.34
CA GLY A 11 -19.09 -3.23 1.55
C GLY A 11 -17.98 -4.23 1.81
N ARG A 12 -16.88 -4.25 1.02
CA ARG A 12 -15.75 -5.17 1.22
C ARG A 12 -14.92 -4.74 2.43
N ALA A 13 -14.45 -5.70 3.23
CA ALA A 13 -13.64 -5.41 4.40
C ALA A 13 -12.26 -4.89 4.01
N VAL A 14 -11.84 -3.74 4.54
CA VAL A 14 -10.54 -3.15 4.25
C VAL A 14 -9.55 -3.52 5.36
N THR A 15 -8.48 -4.23 5.00
CA THR A 15 -7.44 -4.67 5.95
C THR A 15 -6.05 -4.33 5.44
N LEU A 16 -5.09 -4.14 6.36
CA LEU A 16 -3.68 -4.04 6.01
C LEU A 16 -2.96 -5.34 6.37
N ARG A 17 -2.19 -5.90 5.44
CA ARG A 17 -1.49 -7.16 5.64
C ARG A 17 0.01 -6.99 5.38
N PRO A 18 0.90 -7.72 6.09
CA PRO A 18 2.32 -7.76 5.72
C PRO A 18 2.49 -8.13 4.26
N VAL A 19 3.51 -7.58 3.62
CA VAL A 19 3.93 -8.05 2.29
C VAL A 19 4.89 -9.24 2.49
N ASP A 20 4.63 -10.35 1.81
CA ASP A 20 5.37 -11.61 1.92
C ASP A 20 5.53 -12.31 0.56
N ASP A 21 6.09 -13.52 0.57
CA ASP A 21 6.37 -14.32 -0.63
C ASP A 21 5.11 -14.65 -1.46
N ASP A 22 3.93 -14.66 -0.83
CA ASP A 22 2.67 -15.03 -1.45
C ASP A 22 1.98 -13.83 -2.12
N ASN A 23 2.12 -12.62 -1.55
CA ASN A 23 1.39 -11.44 -2.02
C ASN A 23 2.25 -10.34 -2.66
N TRP A 24 3.58 -10.43 -2.64
CA TRP A 24 4.40 -9.32 -3.13
C TRP A 24 4.19 -9.00 -4.62
N ARG A 25 3.84 -9.99 -5.44
CA ARG A 25 3.61 -9.80 -6.89
C ARG A 25 2.39 -8.92 -7.18
N PRO A 26 1.17 -9.28 -6.72
CA PRO A 26 0.03 -8.39 -6.92
C PRO A 26 0.21 -7.03 -6.23
N VAL A 27 0.96 -6.95 -5.12
CA VAL A 27 1.31 -5.65 -4.50
C VAL A 27 2.24 -4.85 -5.40
N ALA A 28 3.26 -5.46 -5.99
CA ALA A 28 4.21 -4.79 -6.88
C ALA A 28 3.53 -4.22 -8.14
N ASP A 29 2.49 -4.91 -8.61
CA ASP A 29 1.72 -4.57 -9.82
C ASP A 29 0.69 -3.44 -9.59
N VAL A 30 0.44 -3.02 -8.35
CA VAL A 30 -0.45 -1.89 -8.03
C VAL A 30 0.04 -0.63 -8.74
N ALA A 31 -0.83 -0.08 -9.59
CA ALA A 31 -0.55 1.11 -10.39
C ALA A 31 -1.53 2.24 -10.06
N PRO A 32 -1.06 3.49 -9.86
CA PRO A 32 -1.95 4.64 -9.75
C PRO A 32 -2.57 4.98 -11.11
N ARG A 33 -3.53 5.90 -11.14
CA ARG A 33 -3.99 6.49 -12.40
C ARG A 33 -2.86 7.27 -13.07
N ASP A 34 -2.91 7.39 -14.39
CA ASP A 34 -1.86 8.08 -15.16
C ASP A 34 -1.68 9.55 -14.78
N ASP A 35 -2.76 10.23 -14.38
CA ASP A 35 -2.75 11.63 -13.91
C ASP A 35 -2.03 11.81 -12.55
N GLN A 36 -1.77 10.73 -11.83
CA GLN A 36 -1.10 10.75 -10.51
C GLN A 36 0.40 10.49 -10.61
N ARG A 37 0.93 10.05 -11.75
CA ARG A 37 2.35 9.65 -11.92
C ARG A 37 3.37 10.78 -11.71
N GLY A 38 2.91 12.04 -11.70
CA GLY A 38 3.75 13.19 -11.33
C GLY A 38 4.05 13.29 -9.83
N TRP A 39 3.28 12.56 -9.00
CA TRP A 39 3.32 12.67 -7.54
C TRP A 39 3.70 11.35 -6.86
N VAL A 40 3.38 10.22 -7.50
CA VAL A 40 3.66 8.87 -6.99
C VAL A 40 4.37 8.02 -8.06
N PRO A 41 5.14 6.99 -7.65
CA PRO A 41 5.74 6.04 -8.59
C PRO A 41 4.71 5.38 -9.51
N ALA A 42 5.14 4.99 -10.71
CA ALA A 42 4.27 4.32 -11.67
C ALA A 42 3.78 2.94 -11.19
N LEU A 43 4.50 2.30 -10.26
CA LEU A 43 4.14 1.03 -9.63
C LEU A 43 4.59 1.02 -8.17
N ALA A 44 3.83 0.35 -7.31
CA ALA A 44 4.19 0.13 -5.91
C ALA A 44 5.48 -0.69 -5.74
N ALA A 45 5.93 -1.42 -6.77
CA ALA A 45 7.23 -2.08 -6.82
C ALA A 45 8.40 -1.17 -6.39
N ARG A 46 8.35 0.14 -6.71
CA ARG A 46 9.40 1.08 -6.28
C ARG A 46 9.46 1.21 -4.75
N TYR A 47 8.32 1.22 -4.07
CA TYR A 47 8.28 1.29 -2.61
C TYR A 47 8.72 -0.03 -1.97
N LEU A 48 8.37 -1.18 -2.56
CA LEU A 48 8.88 -2.47 -2.09
C LEU A 48 10.41 -2.50 -2.13
N LEU A 49 11.02 -2.00 -3.22
CA LEU A 49 12.48 -1.87 -3.31
C LEU A 49 13.06 -0.95 -2.22
N LEU A 50 12.39 0.16 -1.89
CA LEU A 50 12.83 1.06 -0.82
C LEU A 50 12.76 0.39 0.56
N THR A 51 11.69 -0.36 0.84
CA THR A 51 11.55 -1.19 2.05
C THR A 51 12.62 -2.29 2.12
N MET A 52 12.94 -2.95 1.01
CA MET A 52 13.94 -4.02 0.99
C MET A 52 15.39 -3.52 1.11
N ARG A 53 15.65 -2.26 0.77
CA ARG A 53 17.00 -1.68 0.68
C ARG A 53 17.33 -0.71 1.81
N GLY A 54 16.35 -0.32 2.62
CA GLY A 54 16.55 0.61 3.73
C GLY A 54 15.96 0.07 5.03
N ASP A 55 16.40 0.63 6.15
CA ASP A 55 16.08 0.08 7.48
C ASP A 55 14.88 0.76 8.15
N VAL A 56 14.42 1.91 7.62
CA VAL A 56 13.34 2.72 8.20
C VAL A 56 11.97 2.31 7.68
N TRP A 57 11.88 2.05 6.37
CA TRP A 57 10.60 1.89 5.68
C TRP A 57 10.03 0.50 5.81
N ARG A 58 8.74 0.41 6.13
CA ARG A 58 7.96 -0.83 6.20
C ARG A 58 6.81 -0.76 5.22
N SER A 59 6.58 -1.85 4.50
CA SER A 59 5.49 -1.97 3.52
C SER A 59 4.33 -2.82 4.07
N LEU A 60 3.11 -2.36 3.80
CA LEU A 60 1.88 -3.12 4.02
C LEU A 60 1.07 -3.13 2.72
N ALA A 61 0.48 -4.29 2.42
CA ALA A 61 -0.51 -4.44 1.38
C ALA A 61 -1.87 -3.96 1.89
N VAL A 62 -2.61 -3.24 1.05
CA VAL A 62 -4.01 -2.88 1.30
C VAL A 62 -4.88 -3.92 0.62
N TYR A 63 -5.77 -4.53 1.39
CA TYR A 63 -6.71 -5.54 0.91
C TYR A 63 -8.15 -5.04 0.99
N ALA A 64 -8.95 -5.34 -0.03
CA ALA A 64 -10.41 -5.34 0.02
C ALA A 64 -10.88 -6.80 -0.05
N ASP A 65 -11.44 -7.29 1.06
CA ASP A 65 -11.59 -8.72 1.35
C ASP A 65 -10.25 -9.47 1.11
N GLU A 66 -10.18 -10.35 0.11
CA GLU A 66 -9.00 -11.12 -0.26
C GLU A 66 -8.24 -10.56 -1.47
N THR A 67 -8.66 -9.41 -1.99
CA THR A 67 -8.03 -8.77 -3.17
C THR A 67 -7.05 -7.71 -2.73
N VAL A 68 -5.81 -7.75 -3.23
CA VAL A 68 -4.86 -6.64 -3.10
C VAL A 68 -5.37 -5.48 -3.94
N VAL A 69 -5.64 -4.34 -3.30
CA VAL A 69 -6.15 -3.13 -3.94
C VAL A 69 -5.21 -1.94 -3.80
N GLY A 70 -4.11 -2.10 -3.06
CA GLY A 70 -3.18 -1.01 -2.81
C GLY A 70 -1.98 -1.40 -1.98
N HIS A 71 -1.19 -0.38 -1.67
CA HIS A 71 0.04 -0.46 -0.89
C HIS A 71 0.21 0.81 -0.06
N VAL A 72 0.76 0.65 1.15
CA VAL A 72 1.22 1.76 1.99
C VAL A 72 2.59 1.47 2.57
N MET A 73 3.46 2.48 2.53
CA MET A 73 4.79 2.48 3.16
C MET A 73 4.81 3.47 4.31
N TRP A 74 5.25 3.01 5.47
CA TRP A 74 5.34 3.83 6.68
C TRP A 74 6.68 3.60 7.39
N GLY A 75 7.05 4.51 8.28
CA GLY A 75 8.30 4.43 9.04
C GLY A 75 8.19 5.20 10.34
N VAL A 76 9.11 4.90 11.26
CA VAL A 76 9.35 5.70 12.46
C VAL A 76 10.79 6.17 12.36
N ASP A 77 10.99 7.48 12.43
CA ASP A 77 12.31 8.10 12.37
C ASP A 77 13.01 8.02 13.75
N ASP A 78 14.31 8.32 13.79
CA ASP A 78 15.14 8.20 15.00
C ASP A 78 14.66 9.12 16.15
N ASP A 79 13.96 10.21 15.83
CA ASP A 79 13.35 11.13 16.79
C ASP A 79 11.96 10.68 17.30
N GLY A 80 11.46 9.53 16.83
CA GLY A 80 10.14 8.99 17.16
C GLY A 80 8.99 9.48 16.27
N SER A 81 9.26 10.33 15.28
CA SER A 81 8.25 10.81 14.32
C SER A 81 7.71 9.67 13.46
N HIS A 82 6.38 9.60 13.32
CA HIS A 82 5.69 8.59 12.52
C HIS A 82 5.34 9.16 11.14
N TRP A 83 5.76 8.48 10.08
CA TRP A 83 5.61 8.94 8.71
C TRP A 83 4.87 7.93 7.83
N ILE A 84 4.04 8.45 6.93
CA ILE A 84 3.59 7.74 5.73
C ILE A 84 4.47 8.21 4.57
N GLY A 85 5.42 7.36 4.16
CA GLY A 85 6.40 7.67 3.13
C GLY A 85 5.89 7.45 1.70
N GLY A 86 4.78 6.71 1.54
CA GLY A 86 4.17 6.47 0.25
C GLY A 86 2.88 5.66 0.37
N MET A 87 1.94 5.91 -0.53
CA MET A 87 0.70 5.16 -0.63
C MET A 87 0.21 5.15 -2.08
N ILE A 88 -0.26 4.01 -2.55
CA ILE A 88 -0.91 3.85 -3.84
C ILE A 88 -2.13 2.96 -3.66
N ILE A 89 -3.28 3.40 -4.18
CA ILE A 89 -4.44 2.53 -4.42
C ILE A 89 -4.50 2.27 -5.91
N ASP A 90 -4.72 1.02 -6.30
CA ASP A 90 -4.81 0.64 -7.70
C ASP A 90 -5.87 1.48 -8.42
N ALA A 91 -5.56 1.94 -9.63
CA ALA A 91 -6.42 2.82 -10.41
C ALA A 91 -7.87 2.31 -10.52
N ALA A 92 -8.07 0.99 -10.65
CA ALA A 92 -9.39 0.36 -10.77
C ALA A 92 -10.18 0.33 -9.44
N GLU A 93 -9.50 0.52 -8.32
CA GLU A 93 -10.02 0.43 -6.96
C GLU A 93 -10.16 1.81 -6.29
N GLN A 94 -9.72 2.88 -6.95
CA GLN A 94 -9.89 4.25 -6.46
C GLN A 94 -11.36 4.72 -6.50
N GLY A 95 -11.71 5.65 -5.59
CA GLY A 95 -13.08 6.17 -5.47
C GLY A 95 -14.02 5.30 -4.63
N ARG A 96 -13.48 4.24 -4.00
CA ARG A 96 -14.25 3.26 -3.22
C ARG A 96 -14.23 3.52 -1.70
N GLY A 97 -13.44 4.46 -1.21
CA GLY A 97 -13.49 4.91 0.19
C GLY A 97 -12.73 3.98 1.11
#